data_AF-A0A1A8P3Z6-F1
#
_entry.id   AF-A0A1A8P3Z6-F1
#
_cell.length_a   1.000
_cell.length_b   1.000
_cell.length_c   1.000
_cell.angle_alpha   90.00
_cell.angle_beta   90.00
_cell.angle_gamma   90.00
#
_symmetry.space_group_name_H-M   'P 1'
#
loop_
_entity.id
_entity.type
_entity.pdbx_description
1 polymer ?
#
loop_
_entity_poly.entity_id
_entity_poly.type
_entity_poly.pdbx_seq_one_letter_code
_entity_poly.pdbx_strand_id
1 'polypeptide(L)'
;GSFQCSPFHVRFGKLGVLRSREKIVDIEINGEPVDLHMKLGDNGEAFFVEQNENMEVPAYLCTSPIPQEAPEKVEETPEGLLGTGSGA
;
A
#
# COMPACT_ATOMS: atom_id res chain seq x y z
N GLY A 1 -6.73 17.70 -18.07
CA GLY A 1 -6.19 16.74 -19.06
C GLY A 1 -6.04 15.39 -18.40
N SER A 2 -6.10 14.30 -19.16
CA SER A 2 -5.79 12.96 -18.64
C SER A 2 -4.29 12.69 -18.73
N PHE A 3 -3.74 12.01 -17.72
CA PHE A 3 -2.37 11.52 -17.76
C PHE A 3 -2.34 10.16 -18.46
N GLN A 4 -1.34 9.96 -19.31
CA GLN A 4 -1.11 8.70 -20.00
C GLN A 4 0.39 8.39 -19.94
N CYS A 5 0.73 7.12 -19.79
CA CYS A 5 2.10 6.64 -19.76
C CYS A 5 2.22 5.30 -20.49
N SER A 6 3.45 4.93 -20.83
CA SER A 6 3.76 3.56 -21.25
C SER A 6 3.51 2.57 -20.11
N PRO A 7 3.25 1.29 -20.40
CA PRO A 7 3.09 0.28 -19.35
C PRO A 7 4.26 0.24 -18.37
N PHE A 8 3.96 0.14 -17.08
CA PHE A 8 4.96 -0.04 -16.03
C PHE A 8 5.45 -1.48 -16.02
N HIS A 9 6.74 -1.69 -16.31
CA HIS A 9 7.36 -3.02 -16.30
C HIS A 9 8.26 -3.17 -15.07
N VAL A 10 7.68 -3.64 -13.97
CA VAL A 10 8.38 -3.84 -12.70
C VAL A 10 8.63 -5.32 -12.50
N ARG A 11 9.89 -5.69 -12.23
CA ARG A 11 10.28 -7.04 -11.87
C ARG A 11 11.22 -7.07 -10.69
N PHE A 12 10.88 -7.93 -9.75
CA PHE A 12 11.74 -8.34 -8.67
C PHE A 12 12.49 -9.61 -9.09
N GLY A 13 13.77 -9.70 -8.70
CA GLY A 13 14.59 -10.88 -8.96
C GLY A 13 14.15 -12.09 -8.14
N LYS A 14 15.08 -13.00 -7.86
CA LYS A 14 14.80 -14.18 -7.02
C LYS A 14 14.50 -13.75 -5.59
N LEU A 15 13.22 -13.58 -5.28
CA LEU A 15 12.72 -13.43 -3.93
C LEU A 15 12.54 -14.82 -3.31
N GLY A 16 12.70 -14.90 -1.99
CA GLY A 16 12.42 -16.13 -1.25
C GLY A 16 10.92 -16.45 -1.23
N VAL A 17 10.53 -17.40 -0.37
CA VAL A 17 9.11 -17.66 -0.13
C VAL A 17 8.54 -16.48 0.67
N LEU A 18 7.60 -15.75 0.06
CA LEU A 18 6.90 -14.63 0.67
C LEU A 18 5.50 -15.05 1.13
N ARG A 19 5.09 -14.55 2.29
CA ARG A 19 3.70 -14.62 2.76
C ARG A 19 2.83 -13.65 1.98
N SER A 20 1.52 -13.85 1.95
CA SER A 20 0.61 -12.97 1.18
C SER A 20 0.67 -11.50 1.59
N ARG A 21 0.90 -11.21 2.89
CA ARG A 21 1.10 -9.84 3.39
C ARG A 21 2.40 -9.20 2.91
N GLU A 22 3.37 -10.00 2.49
CA GLU A 22 4.66 -9.55 1.97
C GLU A 22 4.64 -9.39 0.44
N LYS A 23 3.50 -9.67 -0.23
CA LYS A 23 3.33 -9.50 -1.68
C LYS A 23 2.77 -8.11 -2.05
N ILE A 24 2.90 -7.12 -1.16
CA ILE A 24 2.53 -5.73 -1.41
C ILE A 24 3.79 -4.98 -1.81
N VAL A 25 3.69 -4.15 -2.84
CA VAL A 25 4.77 -3.31 -3.34
C VAL A 25 4.37 -1.85 -3.14
N ASP A 26 5.12 -1.16 -2.28
CA ASP A 26 4.94 0.25 -1.98
C ASP A 26 5.62 1.12 -3.04
N ILE A 27 5.08 2.33 -3.24
CA ILE A 27 5.56 3.27 -4.25
C ILE A 27 5.90 4.59 -3.56
N GLU A 28 7.09 5.09 -3.85
CA GLU A 28 7.52 6.45 -3.50
C GLU A 28 7.80 7.24 -4.77
N ILE A 29 7.32 8.48 -4.80
CA ILE A 29 7.59 9.42 -5.89
C ILE A 29 8.43 10.56 -5.32
N ASN A 30 9.67 10.68 -5.79
CA ASN A 30 10.64 11.66 -5.28
C ASN A 30 10.95 11.51 -3.78
N GLY A 31 10.87 10.28 -3.24
CA GLY A 31 11.09 9.99 -1.82
C GLY A 31 9.87 10.21 -0.92
N GLU A 32 8.72 10.56 -1.50
CA GLU A 32 7.46 10.70 -0.78
C GLU A 32 6.55 9.49 -1.05
N PRO A 33 6.04 8.81 -0.01
CA PRO A 33 5.12 7.69 -0.18
C PRO A 33 3.80 8.15 -0.79
N VAL A 34 3.21 7.30 -1.64
CA VAL A 34 1.89 7.54 -2.23
C VAL A 34 0.91 6.45 -1.85
N ASP A 35 -0.38 6.79 -1.76
CA ASP A 35 -1.47 5.82 -1.55
C ASP A 35 -1.79 5.06 -2.85
N LEU A 36 -0.76 4.40 -3.39
CA LEU A 36 -0.84 3.56 -4.58
C LEU A 36 0.08 2.36 -4.38
N HIS A 37 -0.52 1.18 -4.46
CA HIS A 37 0.18 -0.08 -4.20
C HIS A 37 0.08 -0.99 -5.43
N MET A 38 1.13 -1.78 -5.63
CA MET A 38 1.11 -2.89 -6.57
C MET A 38 1.10 -4.23 -5.82
N LYS A 39 0.66 -5.26 -6.52
CA LYS A 39 0.74 -6.63 -6.05
C LYS A 39 1.88 -7.35 -6.74
N LEU A 40 2.66 -8.10 -5.96
CA LEU A 40 3.72 -8.95 -6.44
C LEU A 40 3.17 -10.32 -6.86
N GLY A 41 3.39 -10.69 -8.12
CA GLY A 41 3.14 -11.99 -8.70
C GLY A 41 4.24 -13.00 -8.40
N ASP A 42 3.96 -14.28 -8.65
CA ASP A 42 4.85 -15.38 -8.29
C ASP A 42 6.12 -15.45 -9.15
N ASN A 43 6.10 -14.86 -10.36
CA ASN A 43 7.29 -14.79 -11.22
C ASN A 43 8.06 -13.47 -11.04
N GLY A 44 7.74 -12.71 -9.98
CA GLY A 44 8.39 -11.45 -9.64
C GLY A 44 7.86 -10.23 -10.39
N GLU A 45 6.87 -10.37 -11.26
CA GLU A 45 6.16 -9.23 -11.86
C GLU A 45 5.33 -8.49 -10.82
N ALA A 46 5.32 -7.16 -10.87
CA ALA A 46 4.37 -6.36 -10.09
C ALA A 46 3.32 -5.74 -11.01
N PHE A 47 2.07 -5.68 -10.53
CA PHE A 47 0.94 -5.15 -11.29
C PHE A 47 -0.04 -4.40 -10.37
N PHE A 48 -0.77 -3.44 -10.93
CA PHE A 48 -1.80 -2.71 -10.20
C PHE A 48 -3.06 -3.57 -10.03
N VAL A 49 -3.74 -3.39 -8.91
CA VAL A 49 -5.00 -4.07 -8.60
C VAL A 49 -6.09 -3.01 -8.42
N GLU A 50 -7.15 -3.14 -9.20
CA GLU A 50 -8.31 -2.24 -9.15
C GLU A 50 -9.56 -3.08 -8.87
N GLN A 51 -10.42 -2.61 -7.97
CA GLN A 51 -11.73 -3.22 -7.76
C GLN A 51 -12.64 -2.80 -8.92
N ASN A 52 -13.17 -3.78 -9.65
CA ASN A 52 -14.07 -3.53 -10.76
C ASN A 52 -15.47 -4.08 -10.42
N GLU A 53 -16.46 -3.19 -10.33
CA GLU A 53 -17.86 -3.54 -10.05
C GLU A 53 -18.59 -4.05 -11.31
N ASN A 54 -18.07 -3.74 -12.50
CA ASN A 54 -18.70 -4.06 -13.77
C ASN A 54 -18.08 -5.35 -14.34
N MET A 55 -18.81 -6.45 -14.19
CA MET A 55 -18.35 -7.80 -14.48
C MET A 55 -18.23 -8.11 -15.97
N GLU A 56 -17.08 -7.79 -16.57
CA GLU A 56 -16.53 -8.50 -17.75
C GLU A 56 -15.00 -8.61 -17.69
N VAL A 57 -14.42 -8.81 -16.49
CA VAL A 57 -12.97 -9.10 -16.38
C VAL A 57 -12.75 -10.61 -16.55
N PRO A 58 -11.89 -11.05 -17.50
CA PRO A 58 -11.55 -12.46 -17.65
C PRO A 58 -10.98 -13.05 -16.36
N ALA A 59 -11.42 -14.25 -15.99
CA ALA A 59 -11.06 -14.89 -14.72
C ALA A 59 -9.54 -15.04 -14.49
N TYR A 60 -8.75 -15.18 -15.56
CA TYR A 60 -7.29 -15.29 -15.48
C TYR A 60 -6.58 -13.97 -15.15
N LEU A 61 -7.28 -12.84 -15.21
CA LEU A 61 -6.78 -11.53 -14.77
C LEU A 61 -7.24 -11.17 -13.36
N CYS A 62 -8.23 -11.89 -12.82
CA CYS A 62 -8.71 -11.68 -11.46
C CYS A 62 -7.66 -12.09 -10.44
N THR A 63 -7.52 -11.28 -9.40
CA THR A 63 -6.59 -11.56 -8.30
C THR A 63 -7.25 -11.25 -6.97
N SER A 64 -6.70 -11.78 -5.87
CA SER A 64 -7.17 -11.37 -4.53
C SER A 64 -6.88 -9.87 -4.29
N PRO A 65 -7.75 -9.16 -3.56
CA PRO A 65 -7.53 -7.75 -3.24
C PRO A 65 -6.24 -7.56 -2.43
N ILE A 66 -5.64 -6.38 -2.56
CA ILE A 66 -4.56 -5.94 -1.69
C ILE A 66 -5.16 -5.70 -0.29
N PRO A 67 -4.59 -6.27 0.78
CA PRO A 67 -5.02 -5.96 2.15
C PRO A 67 -4.91 -4.45 2.39
N GLN A 68 -6.00 -3.83 2.83
CA GLN A 68 -5.95 -2.42 3.24
C GLN A 68 -5.21 -2.34 4.58
N GLU A 69 -4.18 -1.50 4.67
CA GLU A 69 -3.63 -1.12 5.96
C GLU A 69 -4.72 -0.35 6.72
N ALA A 70 -5.12 -0.87 7.88
CA ALA A 70 -5.99 -0.10 8.76
C ALA A 70 -5.21 1.15 9.20
N PRO A 71 -5.78 2.36 9.13
CA PRO A 71 -5.07 3.55 9.57
C PRO A 71 -4.61 3.33 11.01
N GLU A 72 -3.31 3.44 11.26
CA GLU A 72 -2.78 3.49 12.62
C GLU A 72 -3.50 4.63 13.32
N LYS A 73 -4.35 4.29 14.29
CA LYS A 73 -5.02 5.28 15.13
C LYS A 73 -3.91 5.98 15.90
N VAL A 74 -3.52 7.17 15.45
CA VAL A 74 -2.68 8.08 16.22
C VAL A 74 -3.46 8.39 17.50
N GLU A 75 -3.13 7.70 18.59
CA GLU A 75 -3.53 8.13 19.92
C GLU A 75 -2.76 9.44 20.19
N GLU A 76 -3.44 10.57 20.03
CA GLU A 76 -3.02 11.83 20.63
C GLU A 76 -2.90 11.62 22.14
N THR A 77 -1.68 11.43 22.62
CA THR A 77 -1.35 11.65 24.03
C THR A 77 -1.34 13.16 24.27
N PRO A 78 -2.22 13.74 25.12
CA PRO A 78 -2.07 15.13 25.50
C PRO A 78 -0.89 15.21 26.47
N GLU A 79 0.26 15.64 25.97
CA GLU A 79 1.41 15.95 26.80
C GLU A 79 1.14 17.22 27.63
N GLY A 80 1.13 17.04 28.95
CA GLY A 80 1.71 17.95 29.93
C GLY A 80 1.16 19.39 30.04
N LEU A 81 0.36 19.63 31.09
CA LEU A 81 0.52 20.87 31.86
C LEU A 81 1.07 20.52 33.24
N LEU A 82 2.34 20.90 33.44
CA LEU A 82 3.08 20.83 34.69
C LEU A 82 2.32 21.52 35.82
N GLY A 83 2.33 20.88 36.99
CA GLY A 83 1.77 21.41 38.21
C GLY A 83 2.42 22.71 38.65
N THR A 84 1.59 23.67 39.04
CA THR A 84 1.99 24.73 39.97
C THR A 84 1.53 24.31 41.36
N GLY A 85 2.46 23.77 42.15
CA GLY A 85 2.29 23.70 43.59
C GLY A 85 2.40 25.11 44.17
N SER A 86 1.34 25.57 44.83
CA SER A 86 1.43 26.63 45.82
C SER A 86 0.84 26.08 47.11
N GLY A 87 1.72 25.92 48.10
CA GLY A 87 1.37 25.53 49.45
C GLY A 87 0.59 26.64 50.16
N ALA A 88 -0.30 26.21 51.03
CA ALA A 88 -0.79 26.94 52.20
C ALA A 88 -0.73 25.98 53.39
#